data_AF-A0A1F4M8K7-F1
#
_entry.id   AF-A0A1F4M8K7-F1
#
_cell.length_a   1.000
_cell.length_b   1.000
_cell.length_c   1.000
_cell.angle_alpha   90.00
_cell.angle_beta   90.00
_cell.angle_gamma   90.00
#
_symmetry.space_group_name_H-M   'P 1'
#
loop_
_entity.id
_entity.type
_entity.pdbx_description
1 polymer ?
#
loop_
_entity_poly.entity_id
_entity_poly.type
_entity_poly.pdbx_seq_one_letter_code
_entity_poly.pdbx_strand_id
1 'polypeptide(L)'
;MEKLVRDRIPTIMRESGVVADVRHVHNAELLPWLLRKLHEETDELNESPSLDECADVFEVLCAIGRQLGYSVEDIACAADSKRKARGAFDDGCILNK
;
A
#
# COMPACT_ATOMS: atom_id res chain seq x y z
N MET A 1 -1.68 0.36 -19.58
CA MET A 1 -0.57 0.33 -18.60
C MET A 1 -0.83 -0.84 -17.68
N GLU A 2 0.11 -1.75 -17.46
CA GLU A 2 -0.07 -2.85 -16.51
C GLU A 2 0.00 -2.31 -15.07
N LYS A 3 -0.92 -2.75 -14.21
CA LYS A 3 -0.95 -2.42 -12.78
C LYS A 3 -1.45 -3.58 -11.93
N LEU A 4 -1.02 -3.60 -10.67
CA LEU A 4 -1.51 -4.56 -9.69
C LEU A 4 -2.89 -4.09 -9.19
N VAL A 5 -3.85 -5.01 -9.10
CA VAL A 5 -5.21 -4.74 -8.62
C VAL A 5 -5.57 -5.68 -7.48
N ARG A 6 -6.56 -5.30 -6.66
CA ARG A 6 -7.10 -6.19 -5.62
C ARG A 6 -7.71 -7.44 -6.26
N ASP A 7 -7.62 -8.58 -5.57
CA ASP A 7 -7.99 -9.91 -6.09
C ASP A 7 -9.43 -10.02 -6.62
N ARG A 8 -10.35 -9.21 -6.08
CA ARG A 8 -11.76 -9.21 -6.50
C ARG A 8 -12.05 -8.31 -7.70
N ILE A 9 -11.12 -7.44 -8.10
CA ILE A 9 -11.33 -6.49 -9.21
C ILE A 9 -11.61 -7.21 -10.54
N PRO A 10 -10.86 -8.26 -10.95
CA PRO A 10 -11.19 -9.02 -12.15
C PRO A 10 -12.62 -9.58 -12.17
N THR A 11 -13.12 -10.04 -11.02
CA THR A 11 -14.48 -10.56 -10.88
C THR A 11 -15.52 -9.45 -11.01
N ILE A 12 -15.33 -8.33 -10.31
CA ILE A 12 -16.22 -7.16 -10.36
C ILE A 12 -16.31 -6.61 -11.80
N MET A 13 -15.19 -6.54 -12.51
CA MET A 13 -15.14 -6.11 -13.91
C MET A 13 -15.95 -7.04 -14.82
N ARG A 14 -15.79 -8.36 -14.66
CA ARG A 14 -16.52 -9.37 -15.44
C ARG A 14 -18.03 -9.28 -15.20
N GLU A 15 -18.46 -9.12 -13.95
CA GLU A 15 -19.86 -8.93 -13.57
C GLU A 15 -20.45 -7.65 -14.18
N SER A 16 -19.61 -6.63 -14.38
CA SER A 16 -19.97 -5.38 -15.07
C SER A 16 -19.89 -5.48 -16.61
N GLY A 17 -19.64 -6.67 -17.17
CA GLY A 17 -19.52 -6.90 -18.62
C GLY A 17 -18.18 -6.46 -19.23
N VAL A 18 -17.19 -6.08 -18.40
CA VAL A 18 -15.86 -5.68 -18.85
C VAL A 18 -14.92 -6.88 -18.81
N VAL A 19 -14.34 -7.23 -19.96
CA VAL A 19 -13.32 -8.28 -20.05
C VAL A 19 -11.94 -7.68 -19.82
N ALA A 20 -11.27 -8.08 -18.75
CA ALA A 20 -9.88 -7.72 -18.47
C ALA A 20 -8.96 -8.91 -18.76
N ASP A 21 -7.82 -8.66 -19.42
CA ASP A 21 -6.72 -9.62 -19.49
C ASP A 21 -5.93 -9.57 -18.18
N VAL A 22 -5.84 -10.71 -17.48
CA VAL A 22 -5.31 -10.79 -16.12
C VAL A 22 -4.23 -11.86 -16.04
N ARG A 23 -3.01 -11.41 -15.74
CA ARG A 23 -1.88 -12.26 -15.38
C ARG A 23 -1.65 -12.18 -13.87
N HIS A 24 -1.32 -13.33 -13.28
CA HIS A 24 -0.95 -13.42 -11.86
C HIS A 24 0.57 -13.42 -11.70
N VAL A 25 1.06 -12.70 -10.68
CA VAL A 25 2.47 -12.66 -10.29
C VAL A 25 2.62 -13.23 -8.88
N HIS A 26 3.73 -13.89 -8.60
CA HIS A 26 3.94 -14.62 -7.35
C HIS A 26 5.36 -14.44 -6.83
N ASN A 27 5.56 -14.69 -5.53
CA ASN A 27 6.87 -14.76 -4.88
C ASN A 27 7.73 -13.51 -5.17
N ALA A 28 8.96 -13.71 -5.63
CA ALA A 28 9.93 -12.65 -5.91
C ALA A 28 9.44 -11.64 -6.96
N GLU A 29 8.53 -12.03 -7.86
CA GLU A 29 7.94 -11.11 -8.83
C GLU A 29 6.92 -10.17 -8.19
N LEU A 30 6.25 -10.57 -7.11
CA LEU A 30 5.16 -9.79 -6.52
C LEU A 30 5.65 -8.51 -5.81
N LEU A 31 6.82 -8.56 -5.16
CA LEU A 31 7.33 -7.41 -4.39
C LEU A 31 7.54 -6.15 -5.27
N PRO A 32 8.18 -6.22 -6.45
CA PRO A 32 8.25 -5.07 -7.37
C PRO A 32 6.88 -4.50 -7.75
N TRP A 33 5.86 -5.34 -7.95
CA TRP A 33 4.50 -4.88 -8.26
C TRP A 33 3.82 -4.20 -7.08
N LEU A 34 4.02 -4.71 -5.85
CA LEU A 34 3.52 -4.08 -4.64
C LEU A 34 4.17 -2.72 -4.39
N LEU A 35 5.48 -2.58 -4.61
CA LEU A 35 6.17 -1.30 -4.49
C LEU A 35 5.70 -0.29 -5.54
N ARG A 36 5.46 -0.74 -6.79
CA ARG A 36 4.85 0.10 -7.82
C ARG A 36 3.44 0.53 -7.43
N LYS A 37 2.64 -0.38 -6.87
CA LYS A 37 1.29 -0.06 -6.40
C LYS A 37 1.33 0.93 -5.23
N LEU A 38 2.31 0.83 -4.34
CA LEU A 38 2.50 1.79 -3.24
C LEU A 38 2.72 3.21 -3.79
N HIS A 39 3.54 3.35 -4.84
CA HIS A 39 3.71 4.64 -5.51
C HIS A 39 2.41 5.16 -6.10
N GLU A 40 1.65 4.33 -6.82
CA GLU A 40 0.32 4.67 -7.36
C GLU A 40 -0.61 5.19 -6.25
N GLU A 41 -0.81 4.45 -5.15
CA GLU A 41 -1.74 4.90 -4.09
C GLU A 41 -1.21 6.14 -3.34
N THR A 42 0.12 6.31 -3.20
CA THR A 42 0.66 7.53 -2.60
C THR A 42 0.50 8.74 -3.50
N ASP A 43 0.55 8.57 -4.82
CA ASP A 43 0.28 9.63 -5.78
C ASP A 43 -1.22 10.01 -5.72
N GLU A 44 -2.13 9.03 -5.67
CA GLU A 44 -3.57 9.25 -5.47
C GLU A 44 -3.88 9.96 -4.14
N LEU A 45 -3.24 9.55 -3.04
CA LEU A 45 -3.34 10.21 -1.74
C LEU A 45 -2.83 11.67 -1.78
N ASN A 46 -1.76 11.95 -2.53
CA ASN A 46 -1.23 13.31 -2.69
C ASN A 46 -2.17 14.19 -3.53
N GLU A 47 -2.80 13.62 -4.55
CA GLU A 47 -3.74 14.33 -5.44
C GLU A 47 -5.08 14.62 -4.75
N SER A 48 -5.61 13.66 -3.98
CA SER A 48 -6.90 13.77 -3.31
C SER A 48 -6.90 13.14 -1.90
N PRO A 49 -6.31 13.82 -0.90
CA PRO A 49 -6.21 13.28 0.45
C PRO A 49 -7.57 12.88 1.04
N SER A 50 -7.76 11.60 1.31
CA SER A 50 -9.01 11.07 1.86
C SER A 50 -8.78 9.85 2.75
N LEU A 51 -9.80 9.46 3.52
CA LEU A 51 -9.78 8.23 4.31
C LEU A 51 -9.61 6.98 3.43
N ASP A 52 -10.23 6.98 2.25
CA ASP A 52 -10.19 5.86 1.31
C ASP A 52 -8.77 5.69 0.76
N GLU A 53 -8.11 6.78 0.36
CA GLU A 53 -6.72 6.74 -0.11
C GLU A 53 -5.74 6.32 1.00
N CYS A 54 -6.00 6.74 2.25
CA CYS A 54 -5.22 6.28 3.39
C CYS A 54 -5.38 4.76 3.61
N ALA A 55 -6.59 4.22 3.39
CA ALA A 55 -6.85 2.80 3.51
C ALA A 55 -6.21 2.00 2.37
N ASP A 56 -6.15 2.55 1.16
CA ASP A 56 -5.45 1.93 0.03
C ASP A 56 -3.93 1.87 0.26
N VAL A 57 -3.30 2.97 0.68
CA VAL A 57 -1.88 2.96 1.10
C VAL A 57 -1.63 1.97 2.23
N PHE A 58 -2.53 1.92 3.22
CA PHE A 58 -2.41 0.98 4.34
C PHE A 58 -2.49 -0.49 3.90
N GLU A 59 -3.42 -0.85 3.01
CA GLU A 59 -3.54 -2.22 2.50
C GLU A 59 -2.26 -2.63 1.75
N VAL A 60 -1.72 -1.75 0.90
CA VAL A 60 -0.50 -2.04 0.15
C VAL A 60 0.69 -2.20 1.09
N LEU A 61 0.83 -1.37 2.12
CA LEU A 61 1.86 -1.52 3.15
C LEU A 61 1.74 -2.87 3.88
N CYS A 62 0.53 -3.31 4.21
CA CYS A 62 0.29 -4.61 4.82
C CYS A 62 0.71 -5.76 3.88
N ALA A 63 0.39 -5.66 2.59
CA ALA A 63 0.79 -6.65 1.59
C ALA A 63 2.31 -6.72 1.39
N ILE A 64 3.00 -5.57 1.38
CA ILE A 64 4.47 -5.50 1.37
C ILE A 64 5.04 -6.16 2.63
N GLY A 65 4.49 -5.86 3.80
CA GLY A 65 4.86 -6.49 5.07
C GLY A 65 4.84 -8.01 4.98
N ARG A 66 3.71 -8.58 4.56
CA ARG A 66 3.53 -10.03 4.37
C ARG A 66 4.56 -10.61 3.40
N GLN A 67 4.82 -9.92 2.28
CA GLN A 67 5.79 -10.35 1.28
C GLN A 67 7.24 -10.33 1.80
N LEU A 68 7.54 -9.45 2.77
CA LEU A 68 8.83 -9.38 3.46
C LEU A 68 8.92 -10.30 4.69
N GLY A 69 7.85 -11.02 5.04
CA GLY A 69 7.80 -11.92 6.18
C GLY A 69 7.39 -11.26 7.51
N TYR A 70 6.78 -10.09 7.47
CA TYR A 70 6.28 -9.37 8.64
C TYR A 70 4.75 -9.40 8.72
N SER A 71 4.24 -9.47 9.94
CA SER A 71 2.82 -9.27 10.24
C SER A 71 2.46 -7.78 10.33
N VAL A 72 1.17 -7.47 10.35
CA VAL A 72 0.69 -6.09 10.59
C VAL A 72 1.06 -5.65 12.00
N GLU A 73 1.03 -6.58 12.96
CA GLU A 73 1.42 -6.38 14.34
C GLU A 73 2.91 -6.04 14.46
N ASP A 74 3.79 -6.68 13.68
CA ASP A 74 5.22 -6.36 13.66
C ASP A 74 5.46 -4.92 13.19
N ILE A 75 4.77 -4.50 12.13
CA ILE A 75 4.85 -3.13 11.61
C ILE A 75 4.33 -2.13 12.65
N ALA A 76 3.19 -2.42 13.27
CA ALA A 76 2.61 -1.58 14.31
C ALA A 76 3.54 -1.45 15.54
N CYS A 77 4.13 -2.57 16.00
CA CYS A 77 5.11 -2.58 17.09
C CYS A 77 6.36 -1.78 16.76
N ALA A 78 6.87 -1.91 15.53
CA ALA A 78 8.03 -1.14 15.06
C ALA A 78 7.71 0.36 14.97
N ALA A 79 6.53 0.74 14.49
CA ALA A 79 6.08 2.13 14.46
C ALA A 79 5.92 2.72 15.87
N ASP A 80 5.32 1.97 16.80
CA ASP A 80 5.16 2.40 18.19
C ASP A 80 6.51 2.55 18.92
N SER A 81 7.44 1.63 18.69
CA SER A 81 8.80 1.72 19.24
C SER A 81 9.52 2.97 18.76
N LYS A 82 9.40 3.33 17.48
CA LYS A 82 9.94 4.57 16.91
C LYS A 82 9.26 5.81 17.52
N ARG A 83 7.93 5.77 17.67
CA ARG A 83 7.15 6.86 18.27
C ARG A 83 7.59 7.13 19.71
N LYS A 84 7.77 6.09 20.52
CA LYS A 84 8.28 6.21 21.90
C LYS A 84 9.71 6.75 21.97
N ALA A 85 10.57 6.34 21.04
CA ALA A 85 11.98 6.71 21.04
C ALA A 85 12.26 8.10 20.45
N ARG A 86 11.46 8.56 19.49
CA ARG A 86 11.76 9.75 18.66
C ARG A 86 10.61 10.76 18.58
N GLY A 87 9.47 10.47 19.19
CA GLY A 87 8.24 11.25 19.03
C GLY A 87 7.43 10.82 17.81
N ALA A 88 6.23 11.38 17.71
CA ALA A 88 5.35 11.27 16.55
C ALA A 88 5.54 12.46 15.61
N PHE A 89 4.64 12.61 14.64
CA PHE A 89 4.60 13.77 13.73
C PHE A 89 3.68 14.89 14.24
N ASP A 90 3.18 14.80 15.47
CA ASP A 90 2.16 15.71 16.04
C ASP A 90 2.68 17.15 16.20
N ASP A 91 3.97 17.34 16.44
CA ASP A 91 4.59 18.67 16.56
C ASP A 91 4.78 19.38 15.21
N GLY A 92 4.67 18.66 14.08
CA GLY A 92 4.79 19.24 12.74
C GLY A 92 6.17 19.85 12.42
N CYS A 93 7.24 19.37 13.05
CA CYS A 93 8.58 19.90 12.89
C CYS A 93 9.13 19.72 11.46
N ILE A 94 9.48 20.82 10.79
CA ILE A 94 10.21 20.83 9.50
C ILE A 94 11.67 21.20 9.76
N LEU A 95 12.61 20.36 9.32
CA LEU A 95 14.04 20.61 9.42
C LEU A 95 14.52 21.40 8.19
N ASN A 96 15.01 22.63 8.41
CA ASN A 96 15.69 23.42 7.37
C ASN A 96 17.19 23.11 7.38
N LYS A 97 17.80 22.99 6.20
CA LYS A 97 19.26 22.96 6.01
C LYS A 97 19.79 24.34 5.68
#